data_AF-A0A8T5EF89-F1
#
_entry.id   AF-A0A8T5EF89-F1
#
_cell.length_a   1.000
_cell.length_b   1.000
_cell.length_c   1.000
_cell.angle_alpha   90.00
_cell.angle_beta   90.00
_cell.angle_gamma   90.00
#
_symmetry.space_group_name_H-M   'P 1'
#
loop_
_entity.id
_entity.type
_entity.pdbx_description
1 polymer ?
#
loop_
_entity_poly.entity_id
_entity_poly.type
_entity_poly.pdbx_seq_one_letter_code
_entity_poly.pdbx_strand_id
1 'polypeptide(L)'
;VKSAGITEDQVNKIITPLEGMYLIADHLRTLIFAIADGALPSNVGGGYNLRMMLRRINGTINQLNLKLDIDELIDAHIDYLKDTYPELDEKREDVKTILKLESSRYEESKIHMKKKAEKIREKGAPSVDELITLYESDGITPEYLKEIDAISEIPSQFYSKLSDLHQSEKKKAITELPLEELPETETLFYKDDPMEFEAKVIKVLGDQVVLDRTSFYARGGGQEPDLGTISEFNVVNVDKHANIIVHKLEGGVPKEGDTVSCKVDETRRANITKNHTSTHIINVSSRGVLGSWIWQHSAFKDDDHARLDITHHSSLTDEQVKQIEDAANQMVKENYPVNIDYYDRGTAEQKYGFKIYQGGVVPVKSVRIVSIEDKDIEACGGTHVKKTGDIELIKITKTKRIQDGVVRIEFVSGPTAFQYVKDQEEESKKQAANDTAKEKLEKLREENKEKSREQIPILLEKILAGQSGELDEITIKNKICFTSSENYDDYFCQTFGKKIVAKDGTAAFCGIFEAGPTIRVIIFAGEQSGVNAGEIVKEIASILGGSGGGDAKFAQGGGKDTSKKDAAIQKAKSMILG
;
A
#
# COMPACT_ATOMS: atom_id res chain seq x y z
N VAL A 1 -5.47 -53.85 9.64
CA VAL A 1 -5.10 -53.82 11.09
C VAL A 1 -5.69 -55.02 11.84
N LYS A 2 -7.01 -55.10 12.07
CA LYS A 2 -7.63 -56.23 12.79
C LYS A 2 -7.42 -57.61 12.15
N SER A 3 -7.40 -57.68 10.81
CA SER A 3 -7.12 -58.90 10.05
C SER A 3 -5.65 -59.34 10.08
N ALA A 4 -4.72 -58.44 10.43
CA ALA A 4 -3.29 -58.69 10.44
C ALA A 4 -2.74 -58.99 11.85
N GLY A 5 -3.59 -59.02 12.89
CA GLY A 5 -3.19 -59.28 14.27
C GLY A 5 -2.34 -58.16 14.92
N ILE A 6 -2.31 -56.96 14.31
CA ILE A 6 -1.51 -55.83 14.79
C ILE A 6 -2.29 -55.09 15.89
N THR A 7 -1.63 -54.82 17.03
CA THR A 7 -2.22 -54.04 18.13
C THR A 7 -2.22 -52.54 17.81
N GLU A 8 -3.09 -51.75 18.47
CA GLU A 8 -3.07 -50.28 18.32
C GLU A 8 -1.71 -49.67 18.70
N ASP A 9 -1.03 -50.21 19.71
CA ASP A 9 0.31 -49.77 20.09
C ASP A 9 1.34 -50.04 18.97
N GLN A 10 1.24 -51.18 18.29
CA GLN A 10 2.09 -51.49 17.13
C GLN A 10 1.77 -50.59 15.92
N VAL A 11 0.49 -50.27 15.68
CA VAL A 11 0.10 -49.28 14.66
C VAL A 11 0.75 -47.93 14.96
N ASN A 12 0.62 -47.44 16.20
CA ASN A 12 1.15 -46.14 16.60
C ASN A 12 2.69 -46.07 16.57
N LYS A 13 3.39 -47.17 16.85
CA LYS A 13 4.86 -47.21 16.85
C LYS A 13 5.50 -47.45 15.49
N ILE A 14 4.81 -48.17 14.59
CA ILE A 14 5.41 -48.62 13.33
C ILE A 14 4.74 -47.94 12.13
N ILE A 15 3.41 -47.95 12.06
CA ILE A 15 2.66 -47.50 10.88
C ILE A 15 2.56 -45.98 10.87
N THR A 16 2.17 -45.34 11.97
CA THR A 16 1.99 -43.88 12.03
C THR A 16 3.26 -43.09 11.65
N PRO A 17 4.47 -43.47 12.11
CA PRO A 17 5.69 -42.80 11.66
C PRO A 17 5.97 -42.98 10.17
N LEU A 18 5.74 -44.18 9.62
CA LEU A 18 5.91 -44.46 8.19
C LEU A 18 4.94 -43.65 7.34
N GLU A 19 3.66 -43.57 7.73
CA GLU A 19 2.67 -42.72 7.06
C GLU A 19 3.10 -41.25 7.06
N GLY A 20 3.62 -40.76 8.19
CA GLY A 20 4.18 -39.41 8.29
C GLY A 20 5.36 -39.18 7.36
N MET A 21 6.28 -40.14 7.26
CA MET A 21 7.44 -40.05 6.36
C MET A 21 7.01 -40.03 4.87
N TYR A 22 6.06 -40.88 4.47
CA TYR A 22 5.54 -40.88 3.09
C TYR A 22 4.82 -39.58 2.75
N LEU A 23 4.03 -39.07 3.69
CA LEU A 23 3.36 -37.79 3.54
C LEU A 23 4.37 -36.65 3.35
N ILE A 24 5.42 -36.60 4.16
CA ILE A 24 6.45 -35.56 4.06
C ILE A 24 7.13 -35.61 2.69
N ALA A 25 7.53 -36.81 2.24
CA ALA A 25 8.20 -36.97 0.95
C ALA A 25 7.31 -36.56 -0.24
N ASP A 26 6.04 -36.97 -0.23
CA ASP A 26 5.09 -36.65 -1.31
C ASP A 26 4.74 -35.15 -1.37
N HIS A 27 4.42 -34.56 -0.21
CA HIS A 27 4.06 -33.14 -0.15
C HIS A 27 5.26 -32.24 -0.42
N LEU A 28 6.45 -32.60 0.06
CA LEU A 28 7.66 -31.82 -0.21
C LEU A 28 7.98 -31.84 -1.70
N ARG A 29 7.88 -33.00 -2.36
CA ARG A 29 8.02 -33.09 -3.81
C ARG A 29 7.01 -32.18 -4.52
N THR A 30 5.75 -32.20 -4.12
CA THR A 30 4.71 -31.35 -4.71
C THR A 30 5.04 -29.86 -4.56
N LEU A 31 5.53 -29.44 -3.39
CA LEU A 31 5.95 -28.06 -3.14
C LEU A 31 7.15 -27.66 -3.99
N ILE A 32 8.13 -28.54 -4.17
CA ILE A 32 9.31 -28.27 -5.01
C ILE A 32 8.89 -27.94 -6.44
N PHE A 33 8.04 -28.77 -7.06
CA PHE A 33 7.53 -28.51 -8.41
C PHE A 33 6.71 -27.23 -8.48
N ALA A 34 5.74 -27.07 -7.58
CA ALA A 34 4.87 -25.90 -7.60
C ALA A 34 5.65 -24.59 -7.46
N ILE A 35 6.66 -24.56 -6.59
CA ILE A 35 7.51 -23.37 -6.38
C ILE A 35 8.47 -23.15 -7.56
N ALA A 36 9.05 -24.21 -8.12
CA ALA A 36 9.88 -24.11 -9.32
C ALA A 36 9.09 -23.54 -10.51
N ASP A 37 7.80 -23.86 -10.61
CA ASP A 37 6.86 -23.33 -11.59
C ASP A 37 6.34 -21.90 -11.27
N GLY A 38 6.77 -21.32 -10.15
CA GLY A 38 6.44 -19.95 -9.74
C GLY A 38 5.21 -19.80 -8.84
N ALA A 39 4.57 -20.89 -8.41
CA ALA A 39 3.48 -20.83 -7.46
C ALA A 39 4.01 -20.65 -6.03
N LEU A 40 3.35 -19.78 -5.25
CA LEU A 40 3.74 -19.51 -3.86
C LEU A 40 2.67 -19.98 -2.88
N PRO A 41 3.08 -20.51 -1.70
CA PRO A 41 2.18 -20.65 -0.56
C PRO A 41 1.50 -19.31 -0.19
N SER A 42 0.18 -19.26 -0.22
CA SER A 42 -0.61 -18.03 0.01
C SER A 42 -1.90 -18.31 0.78
N ASN A 43 -2.70 -17.27 1.07
CA ASN A 43 -4.05 -17.42 1.64
C ASN A 43 -5.16 -17.45 0.57
N VAL A 44 -4.82 -17.52 -0.72
CA VAL A 44 -5.79 -17.35 -1.82
C VAL A 44 -5.54 -18.32 -2.97
N GLY A 45 -6.61 -18.80 -3.60
CA GLY A 45 -6.56 -19.67 -4.77
C GLY A 45 -5.71 -20.92 -4.57
N GLY A 46 -5.01 -21.37 -5.62
CA GLY A 46 -4.16 -22.56 -5.57
C GLY A 46 -3.00 -22.49 -4.57
N GLY A 47 -2.50 -21.29 -4.25
CA GLY A 47 -1.43 -21.09 -3.26
C GLY A 47 -1.84 -21.46 -1.83
N TYR A 48 -3.15 -21.45 -1.55
CA TYR A 48 -3.69 -21.94 -0.29
C TYR A 48 -3.38 -23.43 -0.05
N ASN A 49 -3.54 -24.25 -1.10
CA ASN A 49 -3.25 -25.68 -1.01
C ASN A 49 -1.76 -25.95 -0.76
N LEU A 50 -0.87 -25.14 -1.35
CA LEU A 50 0.58 -25.23 -1.11
C LEU A 50 0.92 -24.86 0.33
N ARG A 51 0.35 -23.77 0.86
CA ARG A 51 0.51 -23.39 2.27
C ARG A 51 0.03 -24.49 3.21
N MET A 52 -1.08 -25.12 2.88
CA MET A 52 -1.63 -26.25 3.63
C MET A 52 -0.69 -27.45 3.64
N MET A 53 -0.13 -27.85 2.50
CA MET A 53 0.86 -28.92 2.43
C MET A 53 2.09 -28.63 3.30
N LEU A 54 2.64 -27.41 3.22
CA LEU A 54 3.81 -27.03 4.02
C LEU A 54 3.53 -27.09 5.53
N ARG A 55 2.39 -26.54 5.96
CA ARG A 55 2.01 -26.60 7.38
C ARG A 55 1.77 -28.03 7.85
N ARG A 56 1.25 -28.90 6.99
CA ARG A 56 1.04 -30.32 7.28
C ARG A 56 2.36 -31.07 7.42
N ILE A 57 3.37 -30.75 6.60
CA ILE A 57 4.74 -31.25 6.75
C ILE A 57 5.30 -30.84 8.11
N ASN A 58 5.29 -29.54 8.41
CA ASN A 58 5.83 -29.01 9.67
C ASN A 58 5.08 -29.56 10.89
N GLY A 59 3.75 -29.69 10.82
CA GLY A 59 2.94 -30.30 11.86
C GLY A 59 3.30 -31.77 12.09
N THR A 60 3.47 -32.54 11.02
CA THR A 60 3.83 -33.97 11.08
C THR A 60 5.23 -34.17 11.68
N ILE A 61 6.21 -33.36 11.28
CA ILE A 61 7.58 -33.40 11.82
C ILE A 61 7.57 -33.17 13.32
N ASN A 62 6.86 -32.13 13.78
CA ASN A 62 6.76 -31.78 15.20
C ASN A 62 6.00 -32.86 15.99
N GLN A 63 4.85 -33.32 15.49
CA GLN A 63 4.02 -34.34 16.15
C GLN A 63 4.78 -35.66 16.34
N LEU A 64 5.59 -36.06 15.36
CA LEU A 64 6.36 -37.31 15.39
C LEU A 64 7.76 -37.13 15.98
N ASN A 65 8.15 -35.92 16.38
CA ASN A 65 9.48 -35.57 16.87
C ASN A 65 10.61 -36.04 15.94
N LEU A 66 10.40 -35.89 14.62
CA LEU A 66 11.36 -36.29 13.60
C LEU A 66 12.49 -35.27 13.51
N LYS A 67 13.74 -35.76 13.46
CA LYS A 67 14.92 -34.92 13.25
C LYS A 67 15.31 -34.99 11.78
N LEU A 68 14.63 -34.20 10.96
CA LEU A 68 14.88 -34.13 9.51
C LEU A 68 15.48 -32.77 9.16
N ASP A 69 16.44 -32.79 8.24
CA ASP A 69 16.90 -31.59 7.55
C ASP A 69 16.08 -31.43 6.27
N ILE A 70 15.22 -30.41 6.23
CA ILE A 70 14.34 -30.17 5.08
C ILE A 70 15.15 -29.73 3.86
N ASP A 71 16.26 -29.01 4.04
CA ASP A 71 17.09 -28.58 2.91
C ASP A 71 17.77 -29.79 2.26
N GLU A 72 18.23 -30.76 3.06
CA GLU A 72 18.79 -32.03 2.55
C GLU A 72 17.74 -32.86 1.80
N LEU A 73 16.49 -32.90 2.30
CA LEU A 73 15.40 -33.59 1.61
C LEU A 73 15.01 -32.90 0.29
N ILE A 74 15.00 -31.58 0.25
CA ILE A 74 14.81 -30.81 -0.99
C ILE A 74 15.92 -31.18 -1.97
N ASP A 75 17.17 -31.20 -1.50
CA ASP A 75 18.32 -31.53 -2.34
C ASP A 75 18.22 -32.94 -2.93
N ALA A 76 17.85 -33.92 -2.11
CA ALA A 76 17.66 -35.30 -2.55
C ALA A 76 16.55 -35.44 -3.61
N HIS A 77 15.44 -34.73 -3.46
CA HIS A 77 14.36 -34.73 -4.45
C HIS A 77 14.80 -34.11 -5.78
N ILE A 78 15.50 -32.98 -5.74
CA ILE A 78 15.97 -32.30 -6.95
C ILE A 78 17.04 -33.14 -7.64
N ASP A 79 18.02 -33.68 -6.89
CA ASP A 79 19.07 -34.52 -7.47
C ASP A 79 18.53 -35.78 -8.13
N TYR A 80 17.44 -36.35 -7.61
CA TYR A 80 16.78 -37.49 -8.23
C TYR A 80 16.06 -37.14 -9.55
N LEU A 81 15.63 -35.89 -9.73
CA LEU A 81 14.73 -35.49 -10.82
C LEU A 81 15.35 -34.55 -11.85
N LYS A 82 16.46 -33.89 -11.54
CA LYS A 82 17.08 -32.86 -12.40
C LYS A 82 17.44 -33.34 -13.81
N ASP A 83 17.75 -34.62 -13.99
CA ASP A 83 18.07 -35.17 -15.31
C ASP A 83 16.83 -35.18 -16.24
N THR A 84 15.63 -35.25 -15.67
CA THR A 84 14.36 -35.17 -16.40
C THR A 84 13.77 -33.76 -16.39
N TYR A 85 13.98 -33.03 -15.29
CA TYR A 85 13.43 -31.68 -15.04
C TYR A 85 14.57 -30.73 -14.62
N PRO A 86 15.42 -30.28 -15.56
CA PRO A 86 16.58 -29.44 -15.26
C PRO A 86 16.24 -28.13 -14.53
N GLU A 87 15.04 -27.59 -14.78
CA GLU A 87 14.51 -26.39 -14.16
C GLU A 87 14.45 -26.48 -12.63
N LEU A 88 14.34 -27.68 -12.05
CA LEU A 88 14.34 -27.84 -10.60
C LEU A 88 15.69 -27.46 -9.98
N ASP A 89 16.80 -27.75 -10.68
CA ASP A 89 18.14 -27.39 -10.20
C ASP A 89 18.38 -25.87 -10.30
N GLU A 90 17.87 -25.25 -11.37
CA GLU A 90 17.91 -23.78 -11.54
C GLU A 90 17.14 -23.02 -10.43
N LYS A 91 16.19 -23.69 -9.77
CA LYS A 91 15.29 -23.12 -8.76
C LYS A 91 15.57 -23.63 -7.35
N ARG A 92 16.62 -24.43 -7.16
CA ARG A 92 16.93 -25.10 -5.89
C ARG A 92 16.98 -24.13 -4.70
N GLU A 93 17.75 -23.06 -4.82
CA GLU A 93 17.92 -22.07 -3.74
C GLU A 93 16.66 -21.22 -3.52
N ASP A 94 15.89 -20.97 -4.58
CA ASP A 94 14.61 -20.27 -4.50
C ASP A 94 13.60 -21.08 -3.68
N VAL A 95 13.49 -22.38 -3.96
CA VAL A 95 12.62 -23.32 -3.23
C VAL A 95 12.98 -23.35 -1.74
N LYS A 96 14.28 -23.52 -1.41
CA LYS A 96 14.75 -23.51 -0.02
C LYS A 96 14.40 -22.20 0.68
N THR A 97 14.68 -21.07 0.03
CA THR A 97 14.41 -19.74 0.58
C THR A 97 12.92 -19.56 0.90
N ILE A 98 12.04 -19.90 -0.04
CA ILE A 98 10.58 -19.74 0.12
C ILE A 98 10.05 -20.63 1.25
N LEU A 99 10.42 -21.91 1.26
CA LEU A 99 9.94 -22.85 2.27
C LEU A 99 10.44 -22.50 3.67
N LYS A 100 11.69 -22.02 3.78
CA LYS A 100 12.26 -21.56 5.04
C LYS A 100 11.56 -20.33 5.59
N LEU A 101 11.30 -19.34 4.72
CA LEU A 101 10.58 -18.12 5.10
C LEU A 101 9.15 -18.42 5.58
N GLU A 102 8.42 -19.28 4.86
CA GLU A 102 7.07 -19.64 5.29
C GLU A 102 7.04 -20.53 6.53
N SER A 103 8.05 -21.37 6.73
CA SER A 103 8.18 -22.12 7.98
C SER A 103 8.46 -21.19 9.17
N SER A 104 9.33 -20.19 9.01
CA SER A 104 9.59 -19.17 10.05
C SER A 104 8.32 -18.41 10.43
N ARG A 105 7.53 -17.99 9.44
CA ARG A 105 6.24 -17.32 9.66
C ARG A 105 5.24 -18.20 10.39
N TYR A 106 5.20 -19.48 10.04
CA TYR A 106 4.35 -20.42 10.74
C TYR A 106 4.73 -20.54 12.21
N GLU A 107 6.02 -20.64 12.54
CA GLU A 107 6.48 -20.67 13.92
C GLU A 107 6.15 -19.38 14.70
N GLU A 108 6.33 -18.21 14.09
CA GLU A 108 5.88 -16.94 14.68
C GLU A 108 4.36 -16.94 14.94
N SER A 109 3.58 -17.46 13.98
CA SER A 109 2.12 -17.51 14.09
C SER A 109 1.64 -18.46 15.20
N LYS A 110 2.36 -19.54 15.50
CA LYS A 110 2.05 -20.46 16.61
C LYS A 110 2.00 -19.74 17.96
N ILE A 111 2.82 -18.72 18.17
CA ILE A 111 2.82 -17.91 19.41
C ILE A 111 1.44 -17.26 19.62
N HIS A 112 0.83 -16.75 18.56
CA HIS A 112 -0.50 -16.16 18.60
C HIS A 112 -1.62 -17.20 18.65
N MET A 113 -1.45 -18.33 17.94
CA MET A 113 -2.42 -19.44 17.93
C MET A 113 -2.60 -20.07 19.31
N LYS A 114 -1.53 -20.18 20.11
CA LYS A 114 -1.54 -20.82 21.43
C LYS A 114 -2.68 -20.35 22.33
N LYS A 115 -2.90 -19.03 22.42
CA LYS A 115 -3.96 -18.44 23.26
C LYS A 115 -5.38 -18.81 22.80
N LYS A 116 -5.60 -19.00 21.50
CA LYS A 116 -6.90 -19.41 20.94
C LYS A 116 -7.10 -20.92 21.07
N ALA A 117 -6.03 -21.68 20.83
CA ALA A 117 -6.04 -23.13 20.91
C ALA A 117 -6.28 -23.64 22.36
N GLU A 118 -5.73 -22.95 23.37
CA GLU A 118 -6.04 -23.21 24.79
C GLU A 118 -7.53 -23.06 25.11
N LYS A 119 -8.21 -22.05 24.54
CA LYS A 119 -9.66 -21.86 24.72
C LYS A 119 -10.51 -22.94 24.04
N ILE A 120 -10.01 -23.54 22.96
CA ILE A 120 -10.70 -24.64 22.28
C ILE A 120 -10.65 -25.89 23.15
N ARG A 121 -9.50 -26.17 23.76
CA ARG A 121 -9.35 -27.28 24.71
C ARG A 121 -10.38 -27.23 25.85
N GLU A 122 -10.74 -26.04 26.31
CA GLU A 122 -11.74 -25.84 27.37
C GLU A 122 -13.19 -26.06 26.91
N LYS A 123 -13.49 -25.90 25.61
CA LYS A 123 -14.86 -25.99 25.05
C LYS A 123 -15.21 -27.36 24.48
N GLY A 124 -14.23 -28.20 24.17
CA GLY A 124 -14.41 -29.51 23.53
C GLY A 124 -13.99 -29.52 22.05
N ALA A 125 -13.93 -30.72 21.45
CA ALA A 125 -13.42 -30.89 20.09
C ALA A 125 -14.31 -30.16 19.06
N PRO A 126 -13.72 -29.28 18.22
CA PRO A 126 -14.46 -28.53 17.20
C PRO A 126 -14.98 -29.45 16.09
N SER A 127 -16.10 -29.05 15.48
CA SER A 127 -16.62 -29.66 14.25
C SER A 127 -15.69 -29.40 13.05
N VAL A 128 -15.89 -30.15 11.95
CA VAL A 128 -15.08 -29.96 10.72
C VAL A 128 -15.20 -28.53 10.17
N ASP A 129 -16.38 -27.92 10.23
CA ASP A 129 -16.60 -26.55 9.74
C ASP A 129 -15.96 -25.49 10.66
N GLU A 130 -15.97 -25.71 11.97
CA GLU A 130 -15.24 -24.86 12.92
C GLU A 130 -13.74 -25.00 12.73
N LEU A 131 -13.22 -26.20 12.49
CA LEU A 131 -11.81 -26.42 12.15
C LEU A 131 -11.42 -25.69 10.86
N ILE A 132 -12.27 -25.72 9.83
CA ILE A 132 -12.03 -25.00 8.58
C ILE A 132 -11.95 -23.50 8.86
N THR A 133 -12.91 -22.98 9.62
CA THR A 133 -12.94 -21.57 10.01
C THR A 133 -11.67 -21.18 10.77
N LEU A 134 -11.25 -21.98 11.76
CA LEU A 134 -10.04 -21.75 12.55
C LEU A 134 -8.76 -21.79 11.70
N TYR A 135 -8.73 -22.68 10.71
CA TYR A 135 -7.63 -22.74 9.77
C TYR A 135 -7.57 -21.49 8.88
N GLU A 136 -8.70 -21.09 8.28
CA GLU A 136 -8.77 -19.92 7.39
C GLU A 136 -8.54 -18.60 8.11
N SER A 137 -9.18 -18.43 9.28
CA SER A 137 -9.14 -17.16 10.02
C SER A 137 -7.88 -17.02 10.87
N ASP A 138 -7.42 -18.11 11.48
CA ASP A 138 -6.38 -18.08 12.52
C ASP A 138 -5.14 -18.88 12.16
N GLY A 139 -5.14 -19.60 11.03
CA GLY A 139 -4.04 -20.43 10.58
C GLY A 139 -3.81 -21.69 11.43
N ILE A 140 -4.72 -21.99 12.37
CA ILE A 140 -4.59 -23.09 13.31
C ILE A 140 -4.78 -24.41 12.57
N THR A 141 -3.75 -25.24 12.52
CA THR A 141 -3.84 -26.54 11.87
C THR A 141 -4.40 -27.63 12.79
N PRO A 142 -5.08 -28.65 12.25
CA PRO A 142 -5.48 -29.81 13.03
C PRO A 142 -4.29 -30.52 13.69
N GLU A 143 -3.13 -30.55 13.03
CA GLU A 143 -1.90 -31.12 13.58
C GLU A 143 -1.44 -30.34 14.81
N TYR A 144 -1.49 -29.01 14.78
CA TYR A 144 -1.14 -28.18 15.94
C TYR A 144 -2.14 -28.39 17.10
N LEU A 145 -3.44 -28.49 16.80
CA LEU A 145 -4.44 -28.81 17.83
C LEU A 145 -4.22 -30.19 18.45
N LYS A 146 -3.77 -31.16 17.66
CA LYS A 146 -3.41 -32.50 18.14
C LYS A 146 -2.12 -32.47 18.96
N GLU A 147 -1.13 -31.68 18.56
CA GLU A 147 0.14 -31.47 19.28
C GLU A 147 -0.08 -30.95 20.71
N ILE A 148 -1.06 -30.06 20.92
CA ILE A 148 -1.36 -29.47 22.24
C ILE A 148 -2.48 -30.20 23.02
N ASP A 149 -2.85 -31.40 22.59
CA ASP A 149 -3.95 -32.21 23.17
C ASP A 149 -5.32 -31.49 23.19
N ALA A 150 -5.59 -30.61 22.21
CA ALA A 150 -6.90 -29.97 22.06
C ALA A 150 -7.90 -30.82 21.26
N ILE A 151 -7.41 -31.74 20.41
CA ILE A 151 -8.20 -32.76 19.71
C ILE A 151 -7.52 -34.13 19.81
N SER A 152 -8.32 -35.21 19.84
CA SER A 152 -7.79 -36.59 19.88
C SER A 152 -7.32 -37.08 18.50
N GLU A 153 -8.01 -36.65 17.44
CA GLU A 153 -7.75 -37.11 16.08
C GLU A 153 -8.13 -36.02 15.06
N ILE A 154 -7.45 -36.06 13.92
CA ILE A 154 -7.71 -35.14 12.82
C ILE A 154 -8.86 -35.71 11.98
N PRO A 155 -9.96 -34.97 11.78
CA PRO A 155 -11.08 -35.46 10.96
C PRO A 155 -10.63 -35.75 9.53
N SER A 156 -10.93 -36.96 9.03
CA SER A 156 -10.49 -37.43 7.70
C SER A 156 -11.01 -36.59 6.53
N GLN A 157 -12.16 -35.93 6.70
CA GLN A 157 -12.80 -35.09 5.68
C GLN A 157 -12.31 -33.64 5.67
N PHE A 158 -11.46 -33.24 6.64
CA PHE A 158 -11.06 -31.84 6.80
C PHE A 158 -10.36 -31.31 5.54
N TYR A 159 -9.28 -31.97 5.10
CA TYR A 159 -8.46 -31.50 3.99
C TYR A 159 -9.15 -31.60 2.63
N SER A 160 -10.00 -32.61 2.42
CA SER A 160 -10.77 -32.71 1.18
C SER A 160 -11.79 -31.57 1.08
N LYS A 161 -12.56 -31.33 2.13
CA LYS A 161 -13.57 -30.26 2.17
C LYS A 161 -12.94 -28.86 2.04
N LEU A 162 -11.77 -28.68 2.64
CA LEU A 162 -11.01 -27.44 2.56
C LEU A 162 -10.51 -27.14 1.13
N SER A 163 -10.01 -28.15 0.42
CA SER A 163 -9.58 -28.01 -0.97
C SER A 163 -10.76 -27.64 -1.89
N ASP A 164 -11.91 -28.30 -1.72
CA ASP A 164 -13.10 -28.09 -2.55
C ASP A 164 -13.64 -26.63 -2.47
N LEU A 165 -13.55 -26.00 -1.29
CA LEU A 165 -13.97 -24.61 -1.08
C LEU A 165 -13.19 -23.61 -1.93
N HIS A 166 -11.89 -23.85 -2.15
CA HIS A 166 -10.99 -22.93 -2.86
C HIS A 166 -10.84 -23.22 -4.36
N GLN A 167 -11.53 -24.23 -4.90
CA GLN A 167 -11.54 -24.55 -6.34
C GLN A 167 -12.56 -23.74 -7.16
N SER A 168 -13.43 -22.94 -6.54
CA SER A 168 -14.51 -22.24 -7.26
C SER A 168 -14.07 -20.91 -7.89
N GLU A 169 -13.87 -20.89 -9.21
CA GLU A 169 -13.68 -19.64 -9.96
C GLU A 169 -15.01 -18.87 -10.08
N LYS A 170 -15.09 -17.68 -9.47
CA LYS A 170 -16.19 -16.74 -9.73
C LYS A 170 -16.01 -16.12 -11.13
N LYS A 171 -16.66 -16.71 -12.15
CA LYS A 171 -16.78 -16.10 -13.48
C LYS A 171 -17.49 -14.75 -13.35
N LYS A 172 -16.83 -13.67 -13.77
CA LYS A 172 -17.49 -12.35 -13.93
C LYS A 172 -18.59 -12.48 -14.98
N ALA A 173 -19.79 -12.02 -14.66
CA ALA A 173 -20.89 -11.95 -15.63
C ALA A 173 -20.50 -11.01 -16.77
N ILE A 174 -20.49 -11.52 -18.00
CA ILE A 174 -20.28 -10.72 -19.21
C ILE A 174 -21.65 -10.15 -19.59
N THR A 175 -21.72 -8.84 -19.83
CA THR A 175 -22.93 -8.21 -20.37
C THR A 175 -23.10 -8.64 -21.83
N GLU A 176 -24.20 -9.34 -22.14
CA GLU A 176 -24.51 -9.75 -23.52
C GLU A 176 -24.99 -8.54 -24.32
N LEU A 177 -24.23 -8.16 -25.34
CA LEU A 177 -24.63 -7.22 -26.38
C LEU A 177 -25.04 -8.01 -27.63
N PRO A 178 -26.06 -7.58 -28.40
CA PRO A 178 -26.52 -8.27 -29.60
C PRO A 178 -25.54 -8.07 -30.77
N LEU A 179 -24.43 -8.82 -30.75
CA LEU A 179 -23.30 -8.68 -31.67
C LEU A 179 -23.04 -9.93 -32.54
N GLU A 180 -23.89 -10.95 -32.41
CA GLU A 180 -23.66 -12.34 -32.87
C GLU A 180 -23.55 -12.51 -34.41
N GLU A 181 -23.95 -11.51 -35.20
CA GLU A 181 -23.95 -11.57 -36.67
C GLU A 181 -22.99 -10.55 -37.33
N LEU A 182 -22.23 -9.78 -36.55
CA LEU A 182 -21.34 -8.76 -37.10
C LEU A 182 -19.99 -9.36 -37.53
N PRO A 183 -19.37 -8.85 -38.61
CA PRO A 183 -18.02 -9.24 -38.98
C PRO A 183 -17.00 -8.84 -37.90
N GLU A 184 -15.88 -9.56 -37.85
CA GLU A 184 -14.76 -9.22 -36.98
C GLU A 184 -14.21 -7.83 -37.30
N THR A 185 -13.90 -7.03 -36.28
CA THR A 185 -13.31 -5.70 -36.47
C THR A 185 -11.84 -5.86 -36.86
N GLU A 186 -11.43 -5.24 -37.97
CA GLU A 186 -10.02 -5.18 -38.35
C GLU A 186 -9.24 -4.26 -37.38
N THR A 187 -8.23 -4.83 -36.73
CA THR A 187 -7.41 -4.14 -35.72
C THR A 187 -6.16 -3.53 -36.35
N LEU A 188 -6.21 -2.21 -36.61
CA LEU A 188 -5.12 -1.48 -37.27
C LEU A 188 -3.91 -1.27 -36.36
N PHE A 189 -4.12 -1.23 -35.03
CA PHE A 189 -3.07 -1.03 -34.02
C PHE A 189 -2.08 -2.22 -33.88
N TYR A 190 -2.34 -3.35 -34.54
CA TYR A 190 -1.36 -4.43 -34.69
C TYR A 190 -0.64 -4.43 -36.04
N LYS A 191 -0.95 -3.46 -36.90
CA LYS A 191 -0.43 -3.33 -38.27
C LYS A 191 0.33 -2.00 -38.40
N ASP A 192 -0.23 -1.07 -39.17
CA ASP A 192 0.36 0.25 -39.44
C ASP A 192 0.13 1.24 -38.28
N ASP A 193 -0.82 0.94 -37.38
CA ASP A 193 -1.21 1.75 -36.20
C ASP A 193 -1.36 3.26 -36.47
N PRO A 194 -2.20 3.69 -37.44
CA PRO A 194 -2.40 5.11 -37.72
C PRO A 194 -3.20 5.80 -36.61
N MET A 195 -2.75 6.97 -36.17
CA MET A 195 -3.47 7.80 -35.18
C MET A 195 -4.70 8.50 -35.78
N GLU A 196 -4.73 8.69 -37.10
CA GLU A 196 -5.87 9.23 -37.86
C GLU A 196 -6.21 8.28 -39.02
N PHE A 197 -7.48 7.90 -39.15
CA PHE A 197 -7.93 6.94 -40.16
C PHE A 197 -9.42 7.12 -40.50
N GLU A 198 -9.86 6.57 -41.63
CA GLU A 198 -11.28 6.48 -41.97
C GLU A 198 -11.82 5.06 -41.74
N ALA A 199 -13.03 4.96 -41.22
CA ALA A 199 -13.72 3.69 -40.99
C ALA A 199 -15.21 3.80 -41.32
N LYS A 200 -15.84 2.65 -41.59
CA LYS A 200 -17.28 2.56 -41.83
C LYS A 200 -18.01 2.15 -40.56
N VAL A 201 -19.10 2.85 -40.24
CA VAL A 201 -19.98 2.50 -39.14
C VAL A 201 -20.81 1.28 -39.52
N ILE A 202 -20.57 0.16 -38.83
CA ILE A 202 -21.26 -1.12 -39.06
C ILE A 202 -22.53 -1.22 -38.23
N LYS A 203 -22.49 -0.78 -36.97
CA LYS A 203 -23.63 -0.87 -36.05
C LYS A 203 -23.63 0.27 -35.04
N VAL A 204 -24.82 0.73 -34.67
CA VAL A 204 -25.06 1.70 -33.60
C VAL A 204 -26.04 1.10 -32.59
N LEU A 205 -25.65 1.10 -31.31
CA LEU A 205 -26.42 0.56 -30.19
C LEU A 205 -26.47 1.62 -29.08
N GLY A 206 -27.47 2.51 -29.13
CA GLY A 206 -27.55 3.62 -28.18
C GLY A 206 -26.40 4.62 -28.36
N ASP A 207 -25.52 4.71 -27.36
CA ASP A 207 -24.30 5.52 -27.36
C ASP A 207 -23.04 4.74 -27.79
N GLN A 208 -23.21 3.50 -28.26
CA GLN A 208 -22.13 2.62 -28.69
C GLN A 208 -22.09 2.43 -30.21
N VAL A 209 -20.88 2.36 -30.76
CA VAL A 209 -20.62 2.24 -32.20
C VAL A 209 -19.62 1.13 -32.50
N VAL A 210 -19.95 0.29 -33.49
CA VAL A 210 -19.05 -0.71 -34.06
C VAL A 210 -18.58 -0.24 -35.42
N LEU A 211 -17.26 -0.29 -35.64
CA LEU A 211 -16.61 0.04 -36.90
C LEU A 211 -16.13 -1.24 -37.60
N ASP A 212 -15.93 -1.16 -38.92
CA ASP A 212 -15.32 -2.24 -39.70
C ASP A 212 -13.84 -2.42 -39.36
N ARG A 213 -13.13 -1.32 -39.12
CA ARG A 213 -11.72 -1.28 -38.71
C ARG A 213 -11.45 -0.17 -37.71
N THR A 214 -10.44 -0.34 -36.86
CA THR A 214 -10.11 0.66 -35.85
C THR A 214 -8.64 0.61 -35.41
N SER A 215 -8.05 1.78 -35.17
CA SER A 215 -6.79 1.91 -34.41
C SER A 215 -7.03 2.12 -32.92
N PHE A 216 -8.26 2.36 -32.45
CA PHE A 216 -8.51 2.48 -31.01
C PHE A 216 -8.28 1.12 -30.32
N TYR A 217 -7.35 1.10 -29.37
CA TYR A 217 -7.10 -0.04 -28.51
C TYR A 217 -8.26 -0.20 -27.53
N ALA A 218 -8.86 -1.38 -27.56
CA ALA A 218 -9.89 -1.77 -26.60
C ALA A 218 -9.23 -2.23 -25.29
N ARG A 219 -9.87 -1.93 -24.15
CA ARG A 219 -9.41 -2.32 -22.82
C ARG A 219 -9.01 -3.81 -22.78
N GLY A 220 -7.79 -4.10 -22.35
CA GLY A 220 -7.26 -5.47 -22.36
C GLY A 220 -5.91 -5.61 -21.68
N GLY A 221 -5.66 -6.75 -21.03
CA GLY A 221 -4.36 -7.02 -20.39
C GLY A 221 -3.94 -5.98 -19.33
N GLY A 222 -4.91 -5.30 -18.70
CA GLY A 222 -4.68 -4.20 -17.77
C GLY A 222 -4.39 -2.85 -18.43
N GLN A 223 -4.27 -2.76 -19.75
CA GLN A 223 -4.16 -1.48 -20.46
C GLN A 223 -5.55 -0.85 -20.59
N GLU A 224 -5.67 0.40 -20.13
CA GLU A 224 -6.87 1.22 -20.32
C GLU A 224 -7.08 1.54 -21.81
N PRO A 225 -8.35 1.73 -22.23
CA PRO A 225 -8.67 1.96 -23.62
C PRO A 225 -8.19 3.32 -24.10
N ASP A 226 -8.04 3.43 -25.40
CA ASP A 226 -7.81 4.72 -26.02
C ASP A 226 -9.06 5.59 -26.01
N LEU A 227 -8.79 6.88 -26.05
CA LEU A 227 -9.77 7.94 -26.21
C LEU A 227 -9.44 8.72 -27.49
N GLY A 228 -10.33 9.63 -27.87
CA GLY A 228 -10.17 10.44 -29.05
C GLY A 228 -11.52 10.83 -29.62
N THR A 229 -11.65 10.86 -30.93
CA THR A 229 -12.87 11.28 -31.62
C THR A 229 -13.23 10.35 -32.77
N ILE A 230 -14.54 10.15 -32.96
CA ILE A 230 -15.13 9.52 -34.14
C ILE A 230 -16.13 10.52 -34.72
N SER A 231 -15.85 11.01 -35.92
CA SER A 231 -16.50 12.19 -36.49
C SER A 231 -16.29 13.40 -35.56
N GLU A 232 -17.36 14.03 -35.07
CA GLU A 232 -17.34 15.13 -34.09
C GLU A 232 -17.56 14.68 -32.63
N PHE A 233 -17.73 13.37 -32.38
CA PHE A 233 -18.11 12.84 -31.08
C PHE A 233 -16.89 12.29 -30.32
N ASN A 234 -16.88 12.49 -29.00
CA ASN A 234 -15.78 12.04 -28.15
C ASN A 234 -15.91 10.55 -27.84
N VAL A 235 -14.83 9.79 -28.01
CA VAL A 235 -14.73 8.41 -27.56
C VAL A 235 -14.36 8.42 -26.08
N VAL A 236 -15.24 7.89 -25.23
CA VAL A 236 -15.05 7.86 -23.76
C VAL A 236 -14.70 6.48 -23.22
N ASN A 237 -14.91 5.42 -24.01
CA ASN A 237 -14.52 4.06 -23.66
C ASN A 237 -14.45 3.18 -24.92
N VAL A 238 -13.62 2.14 -24.90
CA VAL A 238 -13.50 1.16 -25.98
C VAL A 238 -13.38 -0.24 -25.38
N ASP A 239 -14.35 -1.10 -25.66
CA ASP A 239 -14.41 -2.46 -25.12
C ASP A 239 -14.40 -3.50 -26.24
N LYS A 240 -13.86 -4.68 -25.92
CA LYS A 240 -13.80 -5.82 -26.85
C LYS A 240 -14.78 -6.90 -26.44
N HIS A 241 -15.67 -7.25 -27.35
CA HIS A 241 -16.63 -8.35 -27.21
C HIS A 241 -16.31 -9.42 -28.25
N ALA A 242 -15.70 -10.53 -27.81
CA ALA A 242 -15.11 -11.54 -28.70
C ALA A 242 -14.12 -10.91 -29.71
N ASN A 243 -14.47 -10.85 -31.00
CA ASN A 243 -13.63 -10.26 -32.05
C ASN A 243 -14.16 -8.90 -32.56
N ILE A 244 -15.11 -8.30 -31.84
CA ILE A 244 -15.74 -7.02 -32.21
C ILE A 244 -15.30 -5.95 -31.22
N ILE A 245 -14.94 -4.76 -31.74
CA ILE A 245 -14.58 -3.60 -30.92
C ILE A 245 -15.74 -2.62 -30.89
N VAL A 246 -16.16 -2.26 -29.68
CA VAL A 246 -17.29 -1.38 -29.39
C VAL A 246 -16.75 -0.08 -28.81
N HIS A 247 -17.10 1.05 -29.43
CA HIS A 247 -16.67 2.38 -29.04
C HIS A 247 -17.86 3.10 -28.39
N LYS A 248 -17.71 3.54 -27.14
CA LYS A 248 -18.72 4.34 -26.46
C LYS A 248 -18.45 5.82 -26.71
N LEU A 249 -19.46 6.54 -27.20
CA LEU A 249 -19.37 7.94 -27.58
C LEU A 249 -20.14 8.85 -26.61
N GLU A 250 -19.66 10.09 -26.48
CA GLU A 250 -20.33 11.19 -25.80
C GLU A 250 -20.59 12.35 -26.78
N GLY A 251 -21.75 13.00 -26.64
CA GLY A 251 -22.17 14.11 -27.51
C GLY A 251 -22.97 13.70 -28.75
N GLY A 252 -23.17 12.39 -28.97
CA GLY A 252 -23.97 11.84 -30.07
C GLY A 252 -23.33 10.60 -30.70
N VAL A 253 -23.92 10.12 -31.79
CA VAL A 253 -23.41 8.98 -32.58
C VAL A 253 -23.61 9.24 -34.08
N PRO A 254 -22.68 8.79 -34.95
CA PRO A 254 -22.88 8.80 -36.40
C PRO A 254 -23.95 7.78 -36.82
N LYS A 255 -24.42 7.81 -38.07
CA LYS A 255 -25.44 6.86 -38.54
C LYS A 255 -24.78 5.56 -39.01
N GLU A 256 -25.53 4.45 -38.89
CA GLU A 256 -25.13 3.18 -39.49
C GLU A 256 -24.92 3.34 -41.01
N GLY A 257 -23.78 2.86 -41.50
CA GLY A 257 -23.38 2.94 -42.89
C GLY A 257 -22.48 4.13 -43.26
N ASP A 258 -22.37 5.15 -42.39
CA ASP A 258 -21.53 6.32 -42.65
C ASP A 258 -20.04 5.96 -42.67
N THR A 259 -19.26 6.67 -43.49
CA THR A 259 -17.81 6.70 -43.41
C THR A 259 -17.41 7.88 -42.53
N VAL A 260 -16.70 7.60 -41.45
CA VAL A 260 -16.32 8.57 -40.43
C VAL A 260 -14.80 8.72 -40.33
N SER A 261 -14.35 9.94 -40.06
CA SER A 261 -12.97 10.21 -39.70
C SER A 261 -12.77 9.89 -38.23
N CYS A 262 -11.73 9.14 -37.92
CA CYS A 262 -11.39 8.69 -36.58
C CYS A 262 -10.02 9.25 -36.19
N LYS A 263 -9.89 9.77 -34.97
CA LYS A 263 -8.63 10.28 -34.43
C LYS A 263 -8.42 9.79 -33.01
N VAL A 264 -7.34 9.06 -32.80
CA VAL A 264 -6.88 8.60 -31.47
C VAL A 264 -6.14 9.75 -30.77
N ASP A 265 -6.31 9.87 -29.46
CA ASP A 265 -5.47 10.74 -28.64
C ASP A 265 -4.04 10.16 -28.56
N GLU A 266 -3.17 10.73 -29.40
CA GLU A 266 -1.76 10.31 -29.51
C GLU A 266 -0.98 10.48 -28.21
N THR A 267 -1.28 11.53 -27.42
CA THR A 267 -0.55 11.79 -26.16
C THR A 267 -0.91 10.72 -25.13
N ARG A 268 -2.22 10.45 -24.98
CA ARG A 268 -2.71 9.38 -24.11
C ARG A 268 -2.13 8.03 -24.54
N ARG A 269 -2.24 7.68 -25.83
CA ARG A 269 -1.70 6.43 -26.39
C ARG A 269 -0.21 6.27 -26.10
N ALA A 270 0.58 7.31 -26.33
CA ALA A 270 2.02 7.26 -26.14
C ALA A 270 2.38 6.99 -24.67
N ASN A 271 1.73 7.68 -23.73
CA ASN A 271 2.00 7.51 -22.30
C ASN A 271 1.57 6.12 -21.80
N ILE A 272 0.40 5.63 -22.21
CA ILE A 272 -0.04 4.25 -21.90
C ILE A 272 0.95 3.23 -22.45
N THR A 273 1.45 3.43 -23.66
CA THR A 273 2.41 2.55 -24.34
C THR A 273 3.76 2.51 -23.60
N LYS A 274 4.24 3.65 -23.08
CA LYS A 274 5.41 3.73 -22.20
C LYS A 274 5.17 2.99 -20.89
N ASN A 275 4.02 3.20 -20.25
CA ASN A 275 3.65 2.51 -19.01
C ASN A 275 3.51 0.99 -19.23
N HIS A 276 3.01 0.54 -20.38
CA HIS A 276 2.92 -0.86 -20.72
C HIS A 276 4.30 -1.50 -20.81
N THR A 277 5.21 -0.92 -21.60
CA THR A 277 6.56 -1.49 -21.73
C THR A 277 7.33 -1.40 -20.40
N SER A 278 7.12 -0.34 -19.63
CA SER A 278 7.65 -0.22 -18.26
C SER A 278 7.16 -1.33 -17.33
N THR A 279 5.93 -1.84 -17.52
CA THR A 279 5.41 -2.98 -16.76
C THR A 279 6.25 -4.24 -16.98
N HIS A 280 6.62 -4.54 -18.23
CA HIS A 280 7.53 -5.65 -18.57
C HIS A 280 8.90 -5.47 -17.92
N ILE A 281 9.48 -4.27 -18.06
CA ILE A 281 10.80 -3.94 -17.50
C ILE A 281 10.80 -4.07 -15.98
N ILE A 282 9.78 -3.57 -15.28
CA ILE A 282 9.67 -3.71 -13.82
C ILE A 282 9.48 -5.18 -13.43
N ASN A 283 8.69 -5.95 -14.18
CA ASN A 283 8.47 -7.37 -13.90
C ASN A 283 9.78 -8.17 -13.96
N VAL A 284 10.53 -8.05 -15.07
CA VAL A 284 11.83 -8.71 -15.22
C VAL A 284 12.88 -8.18 -14.23
N SER A 285 12.90 -6.87 -13.95
CA SER A 285 13.81 -6.29 -12.96
C SER A 285 13.51 -6.80 -11.55
N SER A 286 12.23 -6.89 -11.19
CA SER A 286 11.78 -7.49 -9.93
C SER A 286 12.23 -8.95 -9.82
N ARG A 287 12.14 -9.72 -10.90
CA ARG A 287 12.60 -11.10 -10.96
C ARG A 287 14.11 -11.21 -10.77
N GLY A 288 14.89 -10.32 -11.40
CA GLY A 288 16.34 -10.29 -11.26
C GLY A 288 16.82 -9.90 -9.86
N VAL A 289 16.10 -9.01 -9.17
CA VAL A 289 16.47 -8.52 -7.83
C VAL A 289 15.95 -9.44 -6.73
N LEU A 290 14.71 -9.91 -6.84
CA LEU A 290 14.03 -10.63 -5.76
C LEU A 290 14.19 -12.14 -5.86
N GLY A 291 14.22 -12.69 -7.07
CA GLY A 291 14.26 -14.13 -7.31
C GLY A 291 13.26 -14.57 -8.37
N SER A 292 13.36 -15.82 -8.82
CA SER A 292 12.64 -16.23 -10.03
C SER A 292 11.16 -16.59 -9.83
N TRP A 293 10.70 -16.64 -8.57
CA TRP A 293 9.30 -16.81 -8.20
C TRP A 293 8.42 -15.58 -8.46
N ILE A 294 9.02 -14.47 -8.91
CA ILE A 294 8.26 -13.30 -9.34
C ILE A 294 7.46 -13.62 -10.60
N TRP A 295 6.15 -13.55 -10.44
CA TRP A 295 5.13 -13.75 -11.45
C TRP A 295 4.12 -12.61 -11.39
N GLN A 296 3.67 -12.13 -12.54
CA GLN A 296 2.62 -11.13 -12.60
C GLN A 296 1.29 -11.74 -12.12
N HIS A 297 0.74 -11.17 -11.06
CA HIS A 297 -0.60 -11.49 -10.56
C HIS A 297 -1.68 -10.64 -11.24
N SER A 298 -1.41 -9.34 -11.39
CA SER A 298 -2.30 -8.41 -12.09
C SER A 298 -1.54 -7.17 -12.55
N ALA A 299 -2.05 -6.45 -13.54
CA ALA A 299 -1.48 -5.19 -13.98
C ALA A 299 -2.60 -4.21 -14.33
N PHE A 300 -2.32 -2.92 -14.21
CA PHE A 300 -3.17 -1.83 -14.67
C PHE A 300 -2.29 -0.68 -15.17
N LYS A 301 -2.61 -0.11 -16.34
CA LYS A 301 -1.86 0.97 -16.96
C LYS A 301 -2.81 1.98 -17.58
N ASP A 302 -2.72 3.22 -17.12
CA ASP A 302 -3.35 4.39 -17.71
C ASP A 302 -2.26 5.32 -18.26
N ASP A 303 -2.62 6.51 -18.74
CA ASP A 303 -1.66 7.49 -19.28
C ASP A 303 -0.86 8.21 -18.20
N ASP A 304 -1.43 8.44 -17.03
CA ASP A 304 -0.78 9.16 -15.94
C ASP A 304 -0.09 8.24 -14.92
N HIS A 305 -0.55 6.99 -14.77
CA HIS A 305 0.00 6.04 -13.80
C HIS A 305 -0.17 4.58 -14.20
N ALA A 306 0.62 3.71 -13.56
CA ALA A 306 0.50 2.27 -13.70
C ALA A 306 0.78 1.53 -12.39
N ARG A 307 0.35 0.28 -12.34
CA ARG A 307 0.64 -0.64 -11.23
C ARG A 307 0.84 -2.06 -11.74
N LEU A 308 1.73 -2.76 -11.06
CA LEU A 308 2.01 -4.17 -11.25
C LEU A 308 1.89 -4.89 -9.91
N ASP A 309 1.05 -5.90 -9.84
CA ASP A 309 0.96 -6.83 -8.72
C ASP A 309 1.82 -8.05 -9.03
N ILE A 310 2.85 -8.29 -8.22
CA ILE A 310 3.77 -9.43 -8.36
C ILE A 310 3.58 -10.43 -7.22
N THR A 311 3.86 -11.70 -7.50
CA THR A 311 3.97 -12.74 -6.47
C THR A 311 5.24 -12.52 -5.66
N HIS A 312 5.10 -12.22 -4.38
CA HIS A 312 6.24 -12.07 -3.48
C HIS A 312 5.83 -12.35 -2.03
N HIS A 313 6.68 -13.03 -1.27
CA HIS A 313 6.32 -13.48 0.06
C HIS A 313 6.18 -12.32 1.07
N SER A 314 7.03 -11.30 1.01
CA SER A 314 7.14 -10.20 2.00
C SER A 314 6.84 -8.83 1.40
N SER A 315 6.73 -7.78 2.23
CA SER A 315 6.81 -6.40 1.74
C SER A 315 8.22 -6.12 1.19
N LEU A 316 8.33 -5.24 0.21
CA LEU A 316 9.61 -4.79 -0.31
C LEU A 316 10.26 -3.80 0.65
N THR A 317 11.57 -3.93 0.86
CA THR A 317 12.37 -2.93 1.57
C THR A 317 12.72 -1.77 0.65
N ASP A 318 13.01 -0.60 1.21
CA ASP A 318 13.41 0.58 0.41
C ASP A 318 14.63 0.28 -0.48
N GLU A 319 15.57 -0.54 0.00
CA GLU A 319 16.73 -0.97 -0.77
C GLU A 319 16.34 -1.88 -1.95
N GLN A 320 15.42 -2.83 -1.76
CA GLN A 320 14.91 -3.65 -2.85
C GLN A 320 14.16 -2.81 -3.88
N VAL A 321 13.33 -1.85 -3.44
CA VAL A 321 12.62 -0.93 -4.34
C VAL A 321 13.61 -0.15 -5.19
N LYS A 322 14.66 0.39 -4.55
CA LYS A 322 15.73 1.10 -5.25
C LYS A 322 16.47 0.22 -6.25
N GLN A 323 16.83 -1.00 -5.88
CA GLN A 323 17.51 -1.95 -6.78
C GLN A 323 16.65 -2.30 -8.00
N ILE A 324 15.34 -2.48 -7.81
CA ILE A 324 14.39 -2.73 -8.91
C ILE A 324 14.31 -1.50 -9.83
N GLU A 325 14.20 -0.30 -9.27
CA GLU A 325 14.15 0.95 -10.04
C GLU A 325 15.46 1.19 -10.81
N ASP A 326 16.61 0.95 -10.19
CA ASP A 326 17.93 1.08 -10.81
C ASP A 326 18.11 0.07 -11.95
N ALA A 327 17.74 -1.20 -11.74
CA ALA A 327 17.78 -2.23 -12.78
C ALA A 327 16.85 -1.90 -13.96
N ALA A 328 15.62 -1.43 -13.66
CA ALA A 328 14.67 -1.03 -14.68
C ALA A 328 15.18 0.14 -15.54
N ASN A 329 15.73 1.18 -14.89
CA ASN A 329 16.27 2.33 -15.61
C ASN A 329 17.59 2.01 -16.33
N GLN A 330 18.36 1.03 -15.88
CA GLN A 330 19.51 0.54 -16.62
C GLN A 330 19.07 -0.08 -17.97
N MET A 331 17.99 -0.85 -18.00
CA MET A 331 17.43 -1.38 -19.25
C MET A 331 16.91 -0.27 -20.18
N VAL A 332 16.31 0.79 -19.62
CA VAL A 332 15.91 1.98 -20.39
C VAL A 332 17.13 2.66 -21.01
N LYS A 333 18.20 2.85 -20.22
CA LYS A 333 19.46 3.47 -20.67
C LYS A 333 20.18 2.66 -21.74
N GLU A 334 20.11 1.34 -21.68
CA GLU A 334 20.70 0.44 -22.68
C GLU A 334 19.93 0.44 -24.02
N ASN A 335 18.70 0.96 -24.02
CA ASN A 335 17.90 1.22 -25.22
C ASN A 335 17.68 -0.01 -26.11
N TYR A 336 17.32 -1.13 -25.47
CA TYR A 336 17.04 -2.40 -26.11
C TYR A 336 15.88 -2.32 -27.11
N PRO A 337 15.96 -3.01 -28.27
CA PRO A 337 14.84 -3.15 -29.18
C PRO A 337 13.70 -3.98 -28.58
N VAL A 338 12.47 -3.57 -28.88
CA VAL A 338 11.25 -4.30 -28.53
C VAL A 338 10.69 -4.91 -29.82
N ASN A 339 10.81 -6.23 -29.96
CA ASN A 339 10.37 -6.95 -31.15
C ASN A 339 9.05 -7.68 -30.91
N ILE A 340 8.21 -7.70 -31.94
CA ILE A 340 6.90 -8.34 -31.92
C ILE A 340 6.87 -9.39 -33.04
N ASP A 341 6.68 -10.65 -32.64
CA ASP A 341 6.61 -11.79 -33.54
C ASP A 341 5.35 -12.61 -33.27
N TYR A 342 4.92 -13.38 -34.28
CA TYR A 342 3.77 -14.28 -34.17
C TYR A 342 4.22 -15.72 -34.29
N TYR A 343 3.81 -16.55 -33.33
CA TYR A 343 4.13 -17.97 -33.29
C TYR A 343 2.86 -18.80 -33.18
N ASP A 344 2.92 -20.05 -33.66
CA ASP A 344 2.00 -21.09 -33.16
C ASP A 344 2.24 -21.31 -31.66
N ARG A 345 1.18 -21.63 -30.92
CA ARG A 345 1.25 -21.85 -29.46
C ARG A 345 2.30 -22.88 -29.05
N GLY A 346 2.27 -24.07 -29.65
CA GLY A 346 3.20 -25.14 -29.27
C GLY A 346 4.65 -24.77 -29.57
N THR A 347 4.87 -24.05 -30.67
CA THR A 347 6.19 -23.52 -31.03
C THR A 347 6.69 -22.48 -30.03
N ALA A 348 5.82 -21.56 -29.59
CA ALA A 348 6.16 -20.54 -28.59
C ALA A 348 6.52 -21.17 -27.24
N GLU A 349 5.71 -22.14 -26.78
CA GLU A 349 5.93 -22.87 -25.53
C GLU A 349 7.23 -23.68 -25.56
N GLN A 350 7.55 -24.35 -26.67
CA GLN A 350 8.82 -25.08 -26.80
C GLN A 350 10.03 -24.15 -26.80
N LYS A 351 9.91 -22.96 -27.41
CA LYS A 351 11.04 -22.04 -27.56
C LYS A 351 11.31 -21.20 -26.31
N TYR A 352 10.25 -20.78 -25.61
CA TYR A 352 10.33 -19.78 -24.54
C TYR A 352 9.81 -20.29 -23.19
N GLY A 353 9.26 -21.51 -23.15
CA GLY A 353 8.61 -22.07 -21.96
C GLY A 353 7.30 -21.35 -21.61
N PHE A 354 6.74 -21.71 -20.46
CA PHE A 354 5.47 -21.14 -19.97
C PHE A 354 5.60 -19.72 -19.38
N LYS A 355 6.83 -19.20 -19.24
CA LYS A 355 7.10 -17.82 -18.79
C LYS A 355 6.46 -16.78 -19.70
N ILE A 356 6.16 -17.12 -20.95
CA ILE A 356 5.42 -16.22 -21.84
C ILE A 356 4.03 -15.85 -21.30
N TYR A 357 3.47 -16.60 -20.34
CA TYR A 357 2.11 -16.39 -19.82
C TYR A 357 2.06 -15.59 -18.51
N GLN A 358 3.04 -14.74 -18.24
CA GLN A 358 3.00 -13.78 -17.12
C GLN A 358 1.73 -12.92 -17.14
N GLY A 359 1.34 -12.43 -18.33
CA GLY A 359 0.10 -11.69 -18.57
C GLY A 359 -1.19 -12.52 -18.56
N GLY A 360 -1.11 -13.83 -18.32
CA GLY A 360 -2.21 -14.78 -18.44
C GLY A 360 -2.26 -15.50 -19.80
N VAL A 361 -3.06 -16.57 -19.87
CA VAL A 361 -3.21 -17.39 -21.08
C VAL A 361 -4.38 -16.90 -21.92
N VAL A 362 -4.13 -16.62 -23.19
CA VAL A 362 -5.19 -16.28 -24.16
C VAL A 362 -5.44 -17.49 -25.08
N PRO A 363 -6.71 -17.93 -25.28
CA PRO A 363 -7.04 -19.12 -26.07
C PRO A 363 -6.99 -18.87 -27.59
N VAL A 364 -5.84 -18.45 -28.11
CA VAL A 364 -5.60 -18.23 -29.54
C VAL A 364 -4.67 -19.29 -30.14
N LYS A 365 -4.82 -19.56 -31.45
CA LYS A 365 -3.93 -20.47 -32.20
C LYS A 365 -2.57 -19.84 -32.48
N SER A 366 -2.56 -18.55 -32.85
CA SER A 366 -1.35 -17.77 -33.03
C SER A 366 -1.18 -16.80 -31.86
N VAL A 367 -0.01 -16.85 -31.22
CA VAL A 367 0.34 -16.04 -30.05
C VAL A 367 1.23 -14.89 -30.50
N ARG A 368 0.85 -13.67 -30.12
CA ARG A 368 1.67 -12.47 -30.29
C ARG A 368 2.70 -12.40 -29.16
N ILE A 369 3.97 -12.59 -29.49
CA ILE A 369 5.09 -12.55 -28.55
C ILE A 369 5.77 -11.20 -28.65
N VAL A 370 5.87 -10.53 -27.51
CA VAL A 370 6.64 -9.29 -27.34
C VAL A 370 7.94 -9.65 -26.64
N SER A 371 9.05 -9.18 -27.18
CA SER A 371 10.40 -9.49 -26.69
C SER A 371 11.21 -8.22 -26.50
N ILE A 372 11.73 -8.03 -25.28
CA ILE A 372 12.75 -7.04 -24.96
C ILE A 372 14.08 -7.77 -24.98
N GLU A 373 14.64 -7.92 -26.18
CA GLU A 373 15.73 -8.86 -26.49
C GLU A 373 15.55 -10.25 -25.83
N ASP A 374 16.52 -10.68 -25.02
CA ASP A 374 16.53 -11.92 -24.26
C ASP A 374 16.13 -11.72 -22.79
N LYS A 375 15.80 -10.48 -22.39
CA LYS A 375 15.52 -10.12 -20.99
C LYS A 375 14.11 -10.53 -20.59
N ASP A 376 13.13 -10.11 -21.39
CA ASP A 376 11.73 -10.38 -21.14
C ASP A 376 11.02 -10.79 -22.43
N ILE A 377 10.30 -11.91 -22.38
CA ILE A 377 9.59 -12.49 -23.53
C ILE A 377 8.23 -12.94 -23.05
N GLU A 378 7.18 -12.25 -23.48
CA GLU A 378 5.83 -12.44 -23.00
C GLU A 378 4.81 -12.45 -24.14
N ALA A 379 3.78 -13.28 -24.00
CA ALA A 379 2.59 -13.25 -24.83
C ALA A 379 1.75 -12.05 -24.41
N CYS A 380 1.84 -10.96 -25.19
CA CYS A 380 1.17 -9.71 -24.85
C CYS A 380 0.43 -9.14 -26.05
N GLY A 381 -0.81 -8.71 -25.81
CA GLY A 381 -1.66 -8.00 -26.79
C GLY A 381 -1.62 -6.48 -26.63
N GLY A 382 -0.64 -5.92 -25.93
CA GLY A 382 -0.53 -4.48 -25.68
C GLY A 382 0.07 -3.68 -26.83
N THR A 383 -0.05 -2.36 -26.72
CA THR A 383 0.81 -1.43 -27.45
C THR A 383 2.15 -1.31 -26.73
N HIS A 384 3.26 -1.28 -27.49
CA HIS A 384 4.62 -1.21 -26.94
C HIS A 384 5.45 -0.15 -27.65
N VAL A 385 6.42 0.42 -26.94
CA VAL A 385 7.43 1.28 -27.55
C VAL A 385 8.32 0.44 -28.46
N LYS A 386 9.04 1.07 -29.40
CA LYS A 386 9.93 0.34 -30.31
C LYS A 386 11.27 0.03 -29.65
N LYS A 387 11.72 0.88 -28.72
CA LYS A 387 12.93 0.66 -27.93
C LYS A 387 12.73 1.10 -26.49
N THR A 388 13.42 0.46 -25.55
CA THR A 388 13.27 0.79 -24.13
C THR A 388 13.68 2.22 -23.79
N GLY A 389 14.58 2.84 -24.56
CA GLY A 389 14.98 4.24 -24.36
C GLY A 389 13.87 5.25 -24.64
N ASP A 390 12.84 4.88 -25.40
CA ASP A 390 11.67 5.73 -25.65
C ASP A 390 10.83 5.95 -24.37
N ILE A 391 11.05 5.15 -23.33
CA ILE A 391 10.41 5.32 -22.00
C ILE A 391 11.02 6.50 -21.23
N GLU A 392 12.28 6.83 -21.47
CA GLU A 392 13.04 7.92 -20.84
C GLU A 392 13.35 7.72 -19.35
N LEU A 393 12.34 7.54 -18.50
CA LEU A 393 12.49 7.36 -17.04
C LEU A 393 11.35 6.49 -16.50
N ILE A 394 11.68 5.58 -15.58
CA ILE A 394 10.71 4.84 -14.77
C ILE A 394 10.90 5.26 -13.32
N LYS A 395 9.80 5.61 -12.63
CA LYS A 395 9.82 5.95 -11.21
C LYS A 395 8.80 5.13 -10.44
N ILE A 396 9.26 4.36 -9.46
CA ILE A 396 8.40 3.67 -8.50
C ILE A 396 7.94 4.72 -7.48
N THR A 397 6.63 4.91 -7.40
CA THR A 397 6.01 5.90 -6.51
C THR A 397 5.65 5.29 -5.17
N LYS A 398 5.26 4.02 -5.15
CA LYS A 398 4.81 3.33 -3.94
C LYS A 398 4.87 1.82 -4.08
N THR A 399 5.12 1.15 -2.97
CA THR A 399 4.93 -0.31 -2.86
C THR A 399 4.01 -0.66 -1.70
N LYS A 400 3.13 -1.63 -1.89
CA LYS A 400 2.19 -2.07 -0.85
C LYS A 400 1.91 -3.56 -0.95
N ARG A 401 1.97 -4.27 0.18
CA ARG A 401 1.48 -5.65 0.27
C ARG A 401 -0.05 -5.65 0.21
N ILE A 402 -0.62 -6.25 -0.82
CA ILE A 402 -2.09 -6.28 -1.03
C ILE A 402 -2.72 -7.42 -0.24
N GLN A 403 -2.08 -8.57 -0.30
CA GLN A 403 -2.47 -9.79 0.40
C GLN A 403 -1.23 -10.67 0.59
N ASP A 404 -1.40 -11.77 1.30
CA ASP A 404 -0.33 -12.75 1.44
C ASP A 404 0.09 -13.31 0.07
N GLY A 405 1.40 -13.23 -0.19
CA GLY A 405 1.99 -13.68 -1.45
C GLY A 405 1.89 -12.69 -2.60
N VAL A 406 1.28 -11.50 -2.44
CA VAL A 406 1.14 -10.49 -3.51
C VAL A 406 1.51 -9.09 -3.04
N VAL A 407 2.42 -8.47 -3.80
CA VAL A 407 2.88 -7.08 -3.58
C VAL A 407 2.57 -6.25 -4.81
N ARG A 408 2.01 -5.05 -4.59
CA ARG A 408 1.80 -4.04 -5.61
C ARG A 408 2.98 -3.08 -5.67
N ILE A 409 3.43 -2.81 -6.89
CA ILE A 409 4.35 -1.74 -7.25
C ILE A 409 3.54 -0.73 -8.07
N GLU A 410 3.40 0.49 -7.57
CA GLU A 410 2.82 1.63 -8.29
C GLU A 410 3.97 2.46 -8.87
N PHE A 411 3.85 2.85 -10.12
CA PHE A 411 4.91 3.54 -10.86
C PHE A 411 4.35 4.46 -11.94
N VAL A 412 5.21 5.36 -12.40
CA VAL A 412 4.98 6.27 -13.51
C VAL A 412 6.16 6.20 -14.47
N SER A 413 5.96 6.57 -15.74
CA SER A 413 7.04 6.52 -16.74
C SER A 413 6.99 7.70 -17.72
N GLY A 414 8.14 8.02 -18.33
CA GLY A 414 8.26 9.12 -19.29
C GLY A 414 7.88 10.48 -18.70
N PRO A 415 7.03 11.27 -19.39
CA PRO A 415 6.65 12.61 -18.94
C PRO A 415 6.09 12.67 -17.51
N THR A 416 5.28 11.69 -17.11
CA THR A 416 4.67 11.67 -15.77
C THR A 416 5.68 11.35 -14.68
N ALA A 417 6.73 10.58 -15.00
CA ALA A 417 7.86 10.36 -14.08
C ALA A 417 8.67 11.64 -13.84
N PHE A 418 8.96 12.42 -14.87
CA PHE A 418 9.63 13.71 -14.71
C PHE A 418 8.80 14.68 -13.87
N GLN A 419 7.50 14.75 -14.12
CA GLN A 419 6.59 15.60 -13.34
C GLN A 419 6.57 15.17 -11.86
N TYR A 420 6.46 13.86 -11.59
CA TYR A 420 6.51 13.33 -10.23
C TYR A 420 7.80 13.69 -9.48
N VAL A 421 8.96 13.56 -10.13
CA VAL A 421 10.26 13.91 -9.52
C VAL A 421 10.31 15.42 -9.20
N LYS A 422 9.85 16.27 -10.11
CA LYS A 422 9.80 17.72 -9.90
C LYS A 422 8.90 18.08 -8.73
N ASP A 423 7.72 17.47 -8.63
CA ASP A 423 6.78 17.71 -7.55
C ASP A 423 7.36 17.28 -6.19
N GLN A 424 8.07 16.14 -6.14
CA GLN A 424 8.77 15.69 -4.93
C GLN A 424 9.89 16.64 -4.50
N GLU A 425 10.67 17.18 -5.45
CA GLU A 425 11.71 18.17 -5.14
C GLU A 425 11.12 19.45 -4.55
N GLU A 426 10.01 19.93 -5.10
CA GLU A 426 9.31 21.11 -4.58
C GLU A 426 8.73 20.86 -3.18
N GLU A 427 8.15 19.68 -2.95
CA GLU A 427 7.64 19.29 -1.63
C GLU A 427 8.78 19.17 -0.60
N SER A 428 9.90 18.55 -0.97
CA SER A 428 11.09 18.44 -0.13
C SER A 428 11.66 19.82 0.25
N LYS A 429 11.73 20.76 -0.71
CA LYS A 429 12.15 22.15 -0.45
C LYS A 429 11.21 22.87 0.52
N LYS A 430 9.89 22.69 0.36
CA LYS A 430 8.89 23.24 1.29
C LYS A 430 9.04 22.65 2.70
N GLN A 431 9.25 21.34 2.80
CA GLN A 431 9.44 20.65 4.07
C GLN A 431 10.70 21.12 4.79
N ALA A 432 11.84 21.20 4.08
CA ALA A 432 13.10 21.69 4.66
C ALA A 432 12.99 23.15 5.15
N ALA A 433 12.25 24.00 4.42
CA ALA A 433 11.98 25.37 4.84
C ALA A 433 11.12 25.41 6.13
N ASN A 434 10.10 24.55 6.23
CA ASN A 434 9.26 24.42 7.42
C ASN A 434 10.05 23.91 8.63
N ASP A 435 10.90 22.90 8.45
CA ASP A 435 11.73 22.34 9.52
C ASP A 435 12.73 23.39 10.03
N THR A 436 13.37 24.14 9.12
CA THR A 436 14.25 25.26 9.49
C THR A 436 13.50 26.35 10.25
N ALA A 437 12.27 26.68 9.83
CA ALA A 437 11.44 27.66 10.52
C ALA A 437 11.05 27.18 11.92
N LYS A 438 10.74 25.89 12.07
CA LYS A 438 10.41 25.26 13.35
C LYS A 438 11.61 25.26 14.30
N GLU A 439 12.79 24.89 13.83
CA GLU A 439 14.03 24.93 14.63
C GLU A 439 14.36 26.35 15.10
N LYS A 440 14.25 27.36 14.23
CA LYS A 440 14.44 28.77 14.61
C LYS A 440 13.44 29.21 15.68
N LEU A 441 12.18 28.81 15.55
CA LEU A 441 11.14 29.13 16.53
C LEU A 441 11.40 28.45 17.88
N GLU A 442 11.84 27.19 17.88
CA GLU A 442 12.20 26.48 19.10
C GLU A 442 13.40 27.12 19.80
N LYS A 443 14.43 27.52 19.04
CA LYS A 443 15.59 28.22 19.59
C LYS A 443 15.21 29.58 20.19
N LEU A 444 14.40 30.38 19.48
CA LEU A 444 13.91 31.67 19.98
C LEU A 444 13.07 31.52 21.26
N ARG A 445 12.23 30.47 21.33
CA ARG A 445 11.47 30.16 22.55
C ARG A 445 12.36 29.83 23.72
N GLU A 446 13.45 29.09 23.51
CA GLU A 446 14.36 28.73 24.59
C GLU A 446 15.17 29.94 25.08
N GLU A 447 15.67 30.78 24.15
CA GLU A 447 16.33 32.05 24.49
C GLU A 447 15.40 32.99 25.30
N ASN A 448 14.11 33.07 24.94
CA ASN A 448 13.13 33.88 25.67
C ASN A 448 12.83 33.35 27.08
N LYS A 449 12.80 32.02 27.26
CA LYS A 449 12.66 31.41 28.60
C LYS A 449 13.87 31.70 29.47
N GLU A 450 15.09 31.63 28.94
CA GLU A 450 16.31 31.94 29.69
C GLU A 450 16.30 33.39 30.19
N LYS A 451 16.02 34.35 29.29
CA LYS A 451 15.85 35.77 29.66
C LYS A 451 14.79 35.96 30.75
N SER A 452 13.65 35.28 30.60
CA SER A 452 12.57 35.32 31.59
C SER A 452 13.02 34.79 32.96
N ARG A 453 13.81 33.70 33.01
CA ARG A 453 14.33 33.15 34.27
C ARG A 453 15.23 34.13 35.01
N GLU A 454 16.04 34.90 34.30
CA GLU A 454 16.94 35.91 34.88
C GLU A 454 16.18 37.14 35.37
N GLN A 455 15.16 37.60 34.62
CA GLN A 455 14.42 38.83 34.94
C GLN A 455 13.39 38.65 36.07
N ILE A 456 12.73 37.50 36.15
CA ILE A 456 11.64 37.27 37.12
C ILE A 456 12.05 37.56 38.59
N PRO A 457 13.18 37.08 39.11
CA PRO A 457 13.59 37.38 40.49
C PRO A 457 13.78 38.88 40.76
N ILE A 458 14.39 39.59 39.80
CA ILE A 458 14.68 41.04 39.90
C ILE A 458 13.36 41.84 39.93
N LEU A 459 12.43 41.51 39.04
CA LEU A 459 11.11 42.15 38.97
C LEU A 459 10.29 41.91 40.23
N LEU A 460 10.30 40.67 40.74
CA LEU A 460 9.59 40.33 41.98
C LEU A 460 10.11 41.14 43.17
N GLU A 461 11.42 41.28 43.32
CA GLU A 461 12.03 42.02 44.43
C GLU A 461 11.65 43.51 44.37
N LYS A 462 11.80 44.13 43.19
CA LYS A 462 11.46 45.54 42.96
C LYS A 462 9.99 45.85 43.24
N ILE A 463 9.08 45.00 42.77
CA ILE A 463 7.63 45.20 42.92
C ILE A 463 7.19 45.00 44.38
N LEU A 464 7.73 43.98 45.06
CA LEU A 464 7.43 43.72 46.46
C LEU A 464 8.01 44.79 47.41
N ALA A 465 9.09 45.46 47.01
CA ALA A 465 9.66 46.62 47.71
C ALA A 465 8.81 47.91 47.59
N GLY A 466 7.66 47.85 46.89
CA GLY A 466 6.70 48.96 46.81
C GLY A 466 6.85 49.86 45.59
N GLN A 467 7.62 49.45 44.58
CA GLN A 467 7.72 50.19 43.33
C GLN A 467 6.35 50.23 42.62
N SER A 468 5.94 51.43 42.18
CA SER A 468 4.68 51.68 41.46
C SER A 468 4.96 52.46 40.17
N GLY A 469 4.07 52.38 39.19
CA GLY A 469 4.27 52.97 37.86
C GLY A 469 4.59 51.90 36.82
N GLU A 470 5.42 52.23 35.84
CA GLU A 470 5.80 51.32 34.75
C GLU A 470 7.22 50.81 35.00
N LEU A 471 7.38 49.48 35.09
CA LEU A 471 8.67 48.81 35.30
C LEU A 471 8.80 47.70 34.26
N ASP A 472 9.80 47.81 33.39
CA ASP A 472 10.06 46.85 32.31
C ASP A 472 8.77 46.45 31.56
N GLU A 473 7.95 47.43 31.16
CA GLU A 473 6.69 47.22 30.42
C GLU A 473 5.60 46.44 31.22
N ILE A 474 5.75 46.39 32.54
CA ILE A 474 4.73 45.96 33.49
C ILE A 474 4.18 47.22 34.18
N THR A 475 2.89 47.49 34.00
CA THR A 475 2.19 48.54 34.75
C THR A 475 1.81 48.02 36.13
N ILE A 476 2.21 48.75 37.18
CA ILE A 476 2.03 48.36 38.58
C ILE A 476 1.24 49.44 39.33
N LYS A 477 0.14 49.03 39.98
CA LYS A 477 -0.65 49.86 40.89
C LYS A 477 -0.97 49.06 42.14
N ASN A 478 -0.46 49.46 43.30
CA ASN A 478 -0.68 48.76 44.58
C ASN A 478 -0.38 47.24 44.51
N LYS A 479 0.75 46.86 43.91
CA LYS A 479 1.19 45.45 43.69
C LYS A 479 0.29 44.63 42.75
N ILE A 480 -0.70 45.25 42.12
CA ILE A 480 -1.43 44.69 41.00
C ILE A 480 -0.64 45.02 39.73
N CYS A 481 -0.26 43.97 39.00
CA CYS A 481 0.61 44.02 37.84
C CYS A 481 -0.17 43.69 36.57
N PHE A 482 0.02 44.48 35.52
CA PHE A 482 -0.54 44.25 34.20
C PHE A 482 0.56 44.35 33.15
N THR A 483 0.59 43.40 32.22
CA THR A 483 1.44 43.52 31.03
C THR A 483 0.72 43.05 29.78
N SER A 484 0.98 43.76 28.69
CA SER A 484 0.62 43.37 27.33
C SER A 484 1.84 43.41 26.40
N SER A 485 3.03 43.33 26.98
CA SER A 485 4.29 43.39 26.25
C SER A 485 4.51 42.14 25.41
N GLU A 486 5.07 42.33 24.23
CA GLU A 486 5.50 41.24 23.35
C GLU A 486 6.80 40.58 23.85
N ASN A 487 7.49 41.19 24.82
CA ASN A 487 8.69 40.64 25.46
C ASN A 487 8.37 39.52 26.47
N TYR A 488 7.11 39.36 26.86
CA TYR A 488 6.69 38.38 27.86
C TYR A 488 5.77 37.31 27.28
N ASP A 489 6.25 36.07 27.35
CA ASP A 489 5.54 34.90 26.83
C ASP A 489 4.74 34.16 27.92
N ASP A 490 4.14 33.03 27.54
CA ASP A 490 3.40 32.15 28.46
C ASP A 490 4.24 31.71 29.66
N TYR A 491 5.52 31.41 29.43
CA TYR A 491 6.43 30.97 30.49
C TYR A 491 6.66 32.07 31.52
N PHE A 492 6.91 33.30 31.06
CA PHE A 492 7.02 34.46 31.93
C PHE A 492 5.72 34.67 32.72
N CYS A 493 4.59 34.79 32.02
CA CYS A 493 3.30 35.11 32.62
C CYS A 493 2.87 34.08 33.68
N GLN A 494 3.07 32.79 33.40
CA GLN A 494 2.79 31.74 34.37
C GLN A 494 3.75 31.76 35.56
N THR A 495 5.05 31.91 35.32
CA THR A 495 6.05 31.81 36.38
C THR A 495 6.05 33.04 37.28
N PHE A 496 5.99 34.22 36.69
CA PHE A 496 5.92 35.49 37.41
C PHE A 496 4.61 35.60 38.20
N GLY A 497 3.47 35.35 37.54
CA GLY A 497 2.15 35.42 38.16
C GLY A 497 2.00 34.47 39.35
N LYS A 498 2.46 33.21 39.25
CA LYS A 498 2.47 32.26 40.38
C LYS A 498 3.35 32.74 41.53
N LYS A 499 4.55 33.25 41.24
CA LYS A 499 5.52 33.64 42.27
C LYS A 499 5.11 34.91 43.01
N ILE A 500 4.50 35.90 42.34
CA ILE A 500 4.13 37.16 42.99
C ILE A 500 2.98 36.95 43.99
N VAL A 501 1.94 36.20 43.61
CA VAL A 501 0.80 35.92 44.50
C VAL A 501 1.14 34.96 45.64
N ALA A 502 2.13 34.08 45.43
CA ALA A 502 2.65 33.21 46.48
C ALA A 502 3.49 33.97 47.52
N LYS A 503 4.18 35.04 47.11
CA LYS A 503 4.96 35.90 48.02
C LYS A 503 4.10 36.94 48.74
N ASP A 504 3.01 37.39 48.11
CA ASP A 504 2.12 38.40 48.69
C ASP A 504 0.66 38.15 48.27
N GLY A 505 -0.18 37.85 49.26
CA GLY A 505 -1.61 37.58 49.05
C GLY A 505 -2.43 38.80 48.62
N THR A 506 -1.87 40.02 48.70
CA THR A 506 -2.49 41.26 48.19
C THR A 506 -2.18 41.54 46.73
N ALA A 507 -1.24 40.80 46.12
CA ALA A 507 -0.84 41.01 44.72
C ALA A 507 -1.77 40.31 43.73
N ALA A 508 -1.80 40.84 42.50
CA ALA A 508 -2.42 40.18 41.35
C ALA A 508 -1.60 40.46 40.08
N PHE A 509 -1.72 39.59 39.09
CA PHE A 509 -1.01 39.69 37.82
C PHE A 509 -1.96 39.35 36.67
N CYS A 510 -1.97 40.18 35.62
CA CYS A 510 -2.58 39.86 34.33
C CYS A 510 -1.57 40.05 33.21
N GLY A 511 -1.39 39.00 32.42
CA GLY A 511 -0.61 39.02 31.18
C GLY A 511 -1.52 38.75 29.98
N ILE A 512 -1.41 39.59 28.95
CA ILE A 512 -2.01 39.36 27.63
C ILE A 512 -0.90 39.31 26.60
N PHE A 513 -0.80 38.22 25.85
CA PHE A 513 0.29 38.00 24.90
C PHE A 513 -0.17 37.16 23.71
N GLU A 514 0.61 37.23 22.63
CA GLU A 514 0.37 36.40 21.44
C GLU A 514 0.99 35.01 21.59
N ALA A 515 0.22 33.99 21.24
CA ALA A 515 0.61 32.59 21.27
C ALA A 515 0.31 31.95 19.91
N GLY A 516 1.24 32.11 18.97
CA GLY A 516 1.05 31.69 17.58
C GLY A 516 -0.10 32.47 16.92
N PRO A 517 -1.09 31.81 16.31
CA PRO A 517 -2.21 32.50 15.64
C PRO A 517 -3.32 32.94 16.61
N THR A 518 -3.06 33.01 17.93
CA THR A 518 -4.07 33.30 18.96
C THR A 518 -3.56 34.30 19.98
N ILE A 519 -4.46 35.02 20.64
CA ILE A 519 -4.14 35.86 21.80
C ILE A 519 -4.57 35.11 23.05
N ARG A 520 -3.68 35.05 24.05
CA ARG A 520 -3.96 34.44 25.35
C ARG A 520 -3.92 35.48 26.46
N VAL A 521 -4.77 35.26 27.45
CA VAL A 521 -4.82 36.03 28.70
C VAL A 521 -4.63 35.07 29.86
N ILE A 522 -3.77 35.44 30.81
CA ILE A 522 -3.52 34.69 32.04
C ILE A 522 -3.60 35.64 33.22
N ILE A 523 -4.35 35.24 34.25
CA ILE A 523 -4.52 36.05 35.46
C ILE A 523 -4.28 35.19 36.70
N PHE A 524 -3.45 35.72 37.61
CA PHE A 524 -3.27 35.22 38.97
C PHE A 524 -3.71 36.30 39.96
N ALA A 525 -4.51 35.93 40.95
CA ALA A 525 -5.01 36.84 41.98
C ALA A 525 -4.76 36.24 43.37
N GLY A 526 -4.08 37.00 44.22
CA GLY A 526 -3.93 36.69 45.63
C GLY A 526 -5.27 36.83 46.38
N GLU A 527 -5.43 36.09 47.48
CA GLU A 527 -6.69 36.01 48.24
C GLU A 527 -7.20 37.36 48.76
N GLN A 528 -6.31 38.32 48.96
CA GLN A 528 -6.60 39.65 49.50
C GLN A 528 -6.47 40.75 48.43
N SER A 529 -6.27 40.40 47.16
CA SER A 529 -6.05 41.36 46.07
C SER A 529 -7.30 42.10 45.63
N GLY A 530 -8.49 41.56 45.93
CA GLY A 530 -9.77 42.11 45.45
C GLY A 530 -10.04 41.86 43.95
N VAL A 531 -9.18 41.11 43.26
CA VAL A 531 -9.30 40.77 41.84
C VAL A 531 -9.94 39.39 41.67
N ASN A 532 -10.92 39.27 40.77
CA ASN A 532 -11.49 37.97 40.38
C ASN A 532 -10.96 37.55 39.00
N ALA A 533 -10.04 36.58 38.99
CA ALA A 533 -9.37 36.14 37.76
C ALA A 533 -10.36 35.57 36.72
N GLY A 534 -11.30 34.72 37.16
CA GLY A 534 -12.28 34.07 36.28
C GLY A 534 -13.21 35.04 35.56
N GLU A 535 -13.68 36.08 36.24
CA GLU A 535 -14.56 37.10 35.64
C GLU A 535 -13.84 37.90 34.55
N ILE A 536 -12.62 38.37 34.84
CA ILE A 536 -11.84 39.16 33.87
C ILE A 536 -11.52 38.31 32.65
N VAL A 537 -11.01 37.08 32.84
CA VAL A 537 -10.65 36.20 31.71
C VAL A 537 -11.85 35.91 30.81
N LYS A 538 -13.05 35.70 31.38
CA LYS A 538 -14.27 35.43 30.61
C LYS A 538 -14.66 36.62 29.72
N GLU A 539 -14.58 37.83 30.25
CA GLU A 539 -14.86 39.06 29.52
C GLU A 539 -13.85 39.26 28.37
N ILE A 540 -12.56 39.10 28.66
CA ILE A 540 -11.48 39.26 27.66
C ILE A 540 -11.55 38.20 26.56
N ALA A 541 -11.78 36.94 26.92
CA ALA A 541 -11.92 35.87 25.94
C ALA A 541 -13.13 36.08 25.03
N SER A 542 -14.24 36.62 25.55
CA SER A 542 -15.42 36.96 24.74
C SER A 542 -15.12 38.02 23.68
N ILE A 543 -14.35 39.06 24.03
CA ILE A 543 -13.91 40.09 23.07
C ILE A 543 -13.09 39.47 21.94
N LEU A 544 -12.16 38.57 22.29
CA LEU A 544 -11.27 37.88 21.34
C LEU A 544 -11.95 36.77 20.53
N GLY A 545 -13.27 36.57 20.70
CA GLY A 545 -14.03 35.53 20.01
C GLY A 545 -13.65 34.11 20.43
N GLY A 546 -13.27 33.93 21.70
CA GLY A 546 -12.93 32.62 22.26
C GLY A 546 -13.53 32.38 23.63
N SER A 547 -12.91 31.50 24.40
CA SER A 547 -13.38 31.10 25.72
C SER A 547 -12.23 31.09 26.73
N GLY A 548 -12.59 31.20 28.00
CA GLY A 548 -11.66 31.21 29.11
C GLY A 548 -12.24 30.47 30.31
N GLY A 549 -11.38 29.89 31.12
CA GLY A 549 -11.75 29.06 32.27
C GLY A 549 -10.79 29.24 33.43
N GLY A 550 -11.30 29.06 34.64
CA GLY A 550 -10.56 29.27 35.88
C GLY A 550 -11.47 29.57 37.06
N ASP A 551 -10.86 29.75 38.22
CA ASP A 551 -11.51 30.20 39.44
C ASP A 551 -11.16 31.66 39.77
N ALA A 552 -11.54 32.13 40.96
CA ALA A 552 -11.27 33.49 41.39
C ALA A 552 -9.77 33.80 41.56
N LYS A 553 -8.92 32.78 41.82
CA LYS A 553 -7.48 32.94 42.09
C LYS A 553 -6.64 32.74 40.83
N PHE A 554 -7.06 31.90 39.91
CA PHE A 554 -6.35 31.66 38.65
C PHE A 554 -7.33 31.41 37.51
N ALA A 555 -7.12 32.13 36.41
CA ALA A 555 -7.83 31.88 35.18
C ALA A 555 -6.96 32.10 33.96
N GLN A 556 -7.30 31.39 32.89
CA GLN A 556 -6.66 31.52 31.59
C GLN A 556 -7.68 31.37 30.46
N GLY A 557 -7.43 32.07 29.36
CA GLY A 557 -8.30 32.03 28.20
C GLY A 557 -7.65 32.67 26.99
N GLY A 558 -8.44 32.93 25.97
CA GLY A 558 -7.95 33.57 24.76
C GLY A 558 -8.93 33.46 23.60
N GLY A 559 -8.48 33.88 22.42
CA GLY A 559 -9.27 33.82 21.20
C GLY A 559 -8.42 33.98 19.93
N LYS A 560 -9.07 33.75 18.78
CA LYS A 560 -8.43 33.78 17.45
C LYS A 560 -8.55 35.14 16.76
N ASP A 561 -9.41 36.04 17.25
CA ASP A 561 -9.63 37.35 16.64
C ASP A 561 -8.54 38.34 17.07
N THR A 562 -7.41 38.29 16.36
CA THR A 562 -6.25 39.15 16.65
C THR A 562 -6.53 40.63 16.39
N SER A 563 -7.54 40.97 15.56
CA SER A 563 -7.92 42.35 15.27
C SER A 563 -8.44 43.13 16.47
N LYS A 564 -8.90 42.41 17.52
CA LYS A 564 -9.44 42.99 18.75
C LYS A 564 -8.44 43.04 19.91
N LYS A 565 -7.15 42.81 19.65
CA LYS A 565 -6.07 42.82 20.66
C LYS A 565 -6.11 44.09 21.52
N ASP A 566 -6.14 45.26 20.89
CA ASP A 566 -6.09 46.54 21.60
C ASP A 566 -7.32 46.76 22.48
N ALA A 567 -8.51 46.39 21.99
CA ALA A 567 -9.74 46.45 22.76
C ALA A 567 -9.70 45.53 23.99
N ALA A 568 -9.16 44.31 23.83
CA ALA A 568 -8.95 43.37 24.92
C ALA A 568 -7.93 43.89 25.96
N ILE A 569 -6.80 44.46 25.51
CA ILE A 569 -5.78 45.06 26.38
C ILE A 569 -6.37 46.19 27.23
N GLN A 570 -7.10 47.13 26.60
CA GLN A 570 -7.69 48.26 27.32
C GLN A 570 -8.73 47.80 28.34
N LYS A 571 -9.59 46.86 27.97
CA LYS A 571 -10.59 46.29 28.88
C LYS A 571 -9.91 45.60 30.06
N ALA A 572 -8.91 44.76 29.82
CA ALA A 572 -8.22 44.04 30.88
C ALA A 572 -7.50 44.99 31.84
N LYS A 573 -6.81 45.99 31.29
CA LYS A 573 -6.12 47.03 32.07
C LYS A 573 -7.09 47.78 32.98
N SER A 574 -8.27 48.17 32.46
CA SER A 574 -9.31 48.83 33.25
C SER A 574 -9.89 47.95 34.36
N MET A 575 -10.14 46.67 34.08
CA MET A 575 -10.74 45.76 35.06
C MET A 575 -9.78 45.39 36.17
N ILE A 576 -8.48 45.28 35.88
CA ILE A 576 -7.50 44.86 36.87
C ILE A 576 -6.87 46.01 37.65
N LEU A 577 -6.56 47.15 37.01
CA LEU A 577 -5.94 48.28 37.69
C LEU A 577 -6.95 49.30 38.23
N GLY A 578 -8.22 49.25 37.82
CA GLY A 578 -9.23 50.25 38.17
C GLY A 578 -9.05 51.53 37.39
#